data_AF-A0A523ZM94-F1
#
_entry.id   AF-A0A523ZM94-F1
#
_cell.length_a   1.000
_cell.length_b   1.000
_cell.length_c   1.000
_cell.angle_alpha   90.00
_cell.angle_beta   90.00
_cell.angle_gamma   90.00
#
_symmetry.space_group_name_H-M   'P 1'
#
loop_
_entity.id
_entity.type
_entity.pdbx_description
1 polymer ?
#
loop_
_entity_poly.entity_id
_entity_poly.type
_entity_poly.pdbx_seq_one_letter_code
_entity_poly.pdbx_strand_id
1 'polypeptide(L)'
;MGEEKGKKKEMKHRESEKVVVMACCPEGEDVEKIKERVLMKIGACMQGRSNVVMTRLNDEDLKQIDALVEVEAFKSRSEAAAFFIKEGIQARKDLFRKVMPTVEKIRELKGQAKRALGKE
;
A
#
# COMPACT_ATOMS: atom_id res chain seq x y z
N MET A 1 42.76 19.40 -13.60
CA MET A 1 42.27 19.23 -14.99
C MET A 1 42.63 17.80 -15.36
N GLY A 2 41.74 16.83 -15.16
CA GLY A 2 40.80 16.35 -16.19
C GLY A 2 41.58 15.37 -17.08
N GLU A 3 41.26 14.09 -17.22
CA GLU A 3 39.96 13.52 -17.54
C GLU A 3 39.88 12.06 -17.05
N GLU A 4 38.87 11.79 -16.22
CA GLU A 4 38.49 10.44 -15.83
C GLU A 4 37.64 9.84 -16.96
N LYS A 5 38.21 8.88 -17.70
CA LYS A 5 37.51 8.19 -18.80
C LYS A 5 36.35 7.38 -18.23
N GLY A 6 35.15 7.95 -18.31
CA GLY A 6 33.90 7.32 -17.92
C GLY A 6 33.66 6.01 -18.69
N LYS A 7 33.62 4.89 -17.94
CA LYS A 7 33.10 3.62 -18.42
C LYS A 7 31.59 3.77 -18.65
N LYS A 8 31.17 3.83 -19.91
CA LYS A 8 29.78 3.65 -20.34
C LYS A 8 29.36 2.22 -19.96
N LYS A 9 28.55 2.07 -18.92
CA LYS A 9 27.95 0.79 -18.53
C LYS A 9 26.66 0.64 -19.35
N GLU A 10 26.70 -0.21 -20.36
CA GLU A 10 25.51 -0.59 -21.13
C GLU A 10 24.45 -1.19 -20.21
N MET A 11 23.31 -0.50 -20.11
CA MET A 11 22.14 -0.98 -19.40
C MET A 11 21.35 -1.89 -20.35
N LYS A 12 21.54 -3.21 -20.21
CA LYS A 12 20.76 -4.21 -20.92
C LYS A 12 19.28 -4.01 -20.61
N HIS A 13 18.48 -3.75 -21.64
CA HIS A 13 17.03 -3.75 -21.58
C HIS A 13 16.56 -5.13 -21.10
N ARG A 14 15.95 -5.18 -19.91
CA ARG A 14 15.27 -6.36 -19.39
C ARG A 14 13.95 -6.45 -20.14
N GLU A 15 13.70 -7.55 -20.85
CA GLU A 15 12.42 -7.78 -21.53
C GLU A 15 11.27 -7.54 -20.54
N SER A 16 10.35 -6.66 -20.92
CA SER A 16 9.22 -6.31 -20.08
C SER A 16 8.26 -7.50 -20.02
N GLU A 17 8.14 -8.12 -18.85
CA GLU A 17 7.11 -9.13 -18.59
C GLU A 17 5.75 -8.51 -18.93
N LYS A 18 5.06 -9.09 -19.92
CA LYS A 18 3.74 -8.62 -20.33
C LYS A 18 2.73 -9.09 -19.29
N VAL A 19 2.25 -8.15 -18.48
CA VAL A 19 1.15 -8.41 -17.53
C VAL A 19 -0.18 -8.33 -18.29
N VAL A 20 -0.90 -9.45 -18.36
CA VAL A 20 -2.24 -9.52 -18.96
C VAL A 20 -3.27 -9.55 -17.84
N VAL A 21 -4.18 -8.57 -17.84
CA VAL A 21 -5.30 -8.50 -16.89
C VAL A 21 -6.59 -8.81 -17.65
N MET A 22 -7.27 -9.88 -17.26
CA MET A 22 -8.60 -10.23 -17.77
C MET A 22 -9.66 -9.60 -16.85
N ALA A 23 -10.58 -8.83 -17.41
CA ALA A 23 -11.68 -8.20 -16.68
C ALA A 23 -13.02 -8.53 -17.35
N CYS A 24 -14.04 -8.81 -16.54
CA CYS A 24 -15.40 -9.04 -17.01
C CYS A 24 -16.16 -7.70 -17.02
N CYS A 25 -16.68 -7.31 -18.19
CA CYS A 25 -17.28 -5.99 -18.40
C CYS A 25 -18.81 -6.11 -18.57
N PRO A 26 -19.61 -5.17 -18.04
CA PRO A 26 -21.01 -5.07 -18.40
C PRO A 26 -21.16 -4.64 -19.88
N GLU A 27 -22.18 -5.15 -20.56
CA GLU A 27 -22.41 -4.86 -21.99
C GLU A 27 -22.56 -3.35 -22.24
N GLY A 28 -21.77 -2.82 -23.19
CA GLY A 28 -21.88 -1.44 -23.67
C GLY A 28 -20.88 -0.42 -23.08
N GLU A 29 -19.94 -0.83 -22.21
CA GLU A 29 -18.85 0.05 -21.79
C GLU A 29 -17.66 0.05 -22.78
N ASP A 30 -17.10 1.24 -23.02
CA ASP A 30 -15.92 1.45 -23.85
C ASP A 30 -14.66 0.85 -23.21
N VAL A 31 -13.93 0.02 -23.97
CA VAL A 31 -12.75 -0.71 -23.50
C VAL A 31 -11.63 0.22 -23.02
N GLU A 32 -11.45 1.40 -23.63
CA GLU A 32 -10.45 2.38 -23.20
C GLU A 32 -10.83 3.02 -21.86
N LYS A 33 -12.12 3.31 -21.63
CA LYS A 33 -12.60 3.80 -20.32
C LYS A 33 -12.42 2.75 -19.22
N ILE A 34 -12.61 1.47 -19.55
CA ILE A 34 -12.40 0.37 -18.61
C ILE A 34 -10.92 0.22 -18.28
N LYS A 35 -10.06 0.24 -19.30
CA LYS A 35 -8.60 0.24 -19.15
C LYS A 35 -8.13 1.39 -18.26
N GLU A 36 -8.64 2.60 -18.46
CA GLU A 36 -8.31 3.76 -17.63
C GLU A 36 -8.75 3.57 -16.18
N ARG A 37 -9.98 3.08 -15.93
CA ARG A 37 -10.47 2.77 -14.56
C ARG A 37 -9.67 1.67 -13.88
N VAL A 38 -9.26 0.64 -14.62
CA VAL A 38 -8.44 -0.46 -14.12
C VAL A 38 -7.03 0.03 -13.80
N LEU A 39 -6.38 0.77 -14.70
CA LEU A 39 -5.09 1.41 -14.46
C LEU A 39 -5.16 2.37 -13.26
N MET A 40 -6.22 3.16 -13.15
CA MET A 40 -6.39 4.11 -12.05
C MET A 40 -6.56 3.39 -10.71
N LYS A 41 -7.33 2.31 -10.64
CA LYS A 41 -7.48 1.50 -9.41
C LYS A 41 -6.21 0.75 -9.03
N ILE A 42 -5.50 0.17 -10.01
CA ILE A 42 -4.22 -0.52 -9.79
C ILE A 42 -3.16 0.50 -9.37
N GLY A 43 -3.02 1.60 -10.11
CA GLY A 43 -2.12 2.71 -9.83
C GLY A 43 -2.36 3.33 -8.47
N ALA A 44 -3.62 3.59 -8.09
CA ALA A 44 -3.98 4.09 -6.77
C ALA A 44 -3.68 3.08 -5.65
N CYS A 45 -3.77 1.77 -5.91
CA CYS A 45 -3.34 0.74 -4.94
C CYS A 45 -1.82 0.66 -4.80
N MET A 46 -1.06 1.00 -5.85
CA MET A 46 0.40 0.91 -5.88
C MET A 46 1.12 2.19 -5.46
N GLN A 47 0.51 3.38 -5.64
CA GLN A 47 1.14 4.69 -5.38
C GLN A 47 1.11 5.14 -3.90
N GLY A 48 0.50 4.38 -2.99
CA GLY A 48 0.07 4.93 -1.68
C GLY A 48 0.60 4.29 -0.41
N ARG A 49 1.61 3.40 -0.46
CA ARG A 49 2.14 2.76 0.77
C ARG A 49 3.50 3.36 1.16
N SER A 50 3.52 4.66 1.49
CA SER A 50 4.74 5.35 1.93
C SER A 50 5.06 5.16 3.42
N ASN A 51 4.07 4.73 4.21
CA ASN A 51 4.23 4.59 5.66
C ASN A 51 4.82 3.22 6.01
N VAL A 52 5.96 3.24 6.71
CA VAL A 52 6.60 2.03 7.22
C VAL A 52 6.26 1.86 8.69
N VAL A 53 5.74 0.69 9.05
CA VAL A 53 5.55 0.28 10.45
C VAL A 53 6.42 -0.96 10.70
N MET A 54 7.15 -0.96 11.81
CA MET A 54 7.81 -2.17 12.31
C MET A 54 6.86 -2.90 13.26
N THR A 55 6.65 -4.19 13.04
CA THR A 55 5.74 -5.00 13.85
C THR A 55 6.43 -6.30 14.25
N ARG A 56 6.16 -6.78 15.47
CA ARG A 56 6.61 -8.09 15.94
C ARG A 56 5.54 -9.12 15.59
N LEU A 57 5.97 -10.22 14.98
CA LEU A 57 5.13 -11.38 14.70
C LEU A 57 5.68 -12.57 15.49
N ASN A 58 4.81 -13.50 15.87
CA ASN A 58 5.25 -14.78 16.40
C ASN A 58 5.79 -15.65 15.24
N ASP A 59 6.45 -16.75 15.58
CA ASP A 59 7.06 -17.63 14.58
C ASP A 59 6.02 -18.32 13.67
N GLU A 60 4.82 -18.58 14.18
CA GLU A 60 3.75 -19.25 13.42
C GLU A 60 3.17 -18.34 12.34
N ASP A 61 2.85 -17.09 12.68
CA ASP A 61 2.35 -16.07 11.76
C ASP A 61 3.41 -15.74 10.70
N LEU A 62 4.68 -15.63 11.12
CA LEU A 62 5.78 -15.36 10.19
C LEU A 62 5.95 -16.51 9.18
N LYS A 63 5.89 -17.78 9.62
CA LYS A 63 5.96 -18.95 8.73
C LYS A 63 4.82 -18.96 7.71
N GLN A 64 3.61 -18.60 8.10
CA GLN A 64 2.47 -18.53 7.18
C GLN A 64 2.66 -17.45 6.11
N ILE A 65 3.18 -16.27 6.51
CA ILE A 65 3.51 -15.20 5.56
C ILE A 65 4.62 -15.66 4.61
N ASP A 66 5.65 -16.33 5.13
CA ASP A 66 6.77 -16.83 4.33
C ASP A 66 6.32 -17.82 3.27
N ALA A 67 5.45 -18.76 3.63
CA ALA A 67 4.89 -19.72 2.68
C ALA A 67 4.18 -19.02 1.51
N LEU A 68 3.44 -17.92 1.78
CA LEU A 68 2.74 -17.15 0.74
C LEU A 68 3.70 -16.37 -0.16
N VAL A 69 4.87 -15.96 0.35
CA VAL A 69 5.92 -15.33 -0.46
C VAL A 69 6.66 -16.38 -1.28
N GLU A 70 6.93 -17.55 -0.70
CA GLU A 70 7.64 -18.67 -1.34
C GLU A 70 6.89 -19.19 -2.57
N VAL A 71 5.56 -19.24 -2.52
CA VAL A 71 4.71 -19.60 -3.67
C VAL A 71 4.40 -18.42 -4.60
N GLU A 72 5.10 -17.30 -4.43
CA GLU A 72 4.97 -16.07 -5.23
C GLU A 72 3.56 -15.45 -5.22
N ALA A 73 2.71 -15.79 -4.24
CA ALA A 73 1.40 -15.14 -4.08
C ALA A 73 1.55 -13.68 -3.64
N PHE A 74 2.64 -13.33 -2.96
CA PHE A 74 3.06 -11.96 -2.67
C PHE A 74 4.54 -11.77 -3.03
N LYS A 75 4.91 -10.56 -3.48
CA LYS A 75 6.30 -10.24 -3.87
C LYS A 75 7.22 -10.07 -2.66
N SER A 76 6.65 -9.82 -1.47
CA SER A 76 7.41 -9.61 -0.24
C SER A 76 6.55 -9.82 1.01
N ARG A 77 7.20 -10.08 2.14
CA ARG A 77 6.55 -10.18 3.47
C ARG A 77 5.79 -8.90 3.83
N SER A 78 6.33 -7.73 3.52
CA SER A 78 5.70 -6.44 3.80
C SER A 78 4.45 -6.21 2.94
N GLU A 79 4.42 -6.72 1.71
CA GLU A 79 3.22 -6.71 0.86
C GLU A 79 2.12 -7.60 1.44
N ALA A 80 2.46 -8.84 1.83
CA ALA A 80 1.53 -9.77 2.48
C ALA A 80 0.97 -9.18 3.78
N ALA A 81 1.83 -8.62 4.64
CA ALA A 81 1.42 -7.97 5.88
C ALA A 81 0.47 -6.78 5.61
N ALA A 82 0.79 -5.93 4.63
CA ALA A 82 -0.08 -4.80 4.26
C ALA A 82 -1.44 -5.27 3.73
N PHE A 83 -1.48 -6.38 2.99
CA PHE A 83 -2.72 -7.01 2.54
C PHE A 83 -3.57 -7.47 3.74
N PHE A 84 -3.01 -8.27 4.64
CA PHE A 84 -3.76 -8.79 5.80
C PHE A 84 -4.20 -7.68 6.77
N ILE A 85 -3.39 -6.65 6.98
CA ILE A 85 -3.78 -5.48 7.79
C ILE A 85 -4.99 -4.79 7.15
N LYS A 86 -4.99 -4.60 5.82
CA LYS A 86 -6.12 -4.00 5.11
C LYS A 86 -7.37 -4.86 5.27
N GLU A 87 -7.28 -6.17 5.06
CA GLU A 87 -8.41 -7.08 5.22
C GLU A 87 -8.93 -7.10 6.67
N GLY A 88 -8.04 -7.09 7.66
CA GLY A 88 -8.42 -6.98 9.08
C GLY A 88 -9.14 -5.66 9.41
N ILE A 89 -8.68 -4.53 8.87
CA ILE A 89 -9.37 -3.24 9.00
C ILE A 89 -10.74 -3.32 8.31
N GLN A 90 -10.82 -3.95 7.13
CA GLN A 90 -12.07 -4.08 6.40
C GLN A 90 -13.10 -4.95 7.11
N ALA A 91 -12.66 -6.07 7.69
CA ALA A 91 -13.49 -6.98 8.47
C ALA A 91 -14.02 -6.34 9.76
N ARG A 92 -13.34 -5.31 10.27
CA ARG A 92 -13.67 -4.61 11.53
C ARG A 92 -14.08 -3.15 11.32
N LYS A 93 -14.61 -2.80 10.13
CA LYS A 93 -15.04 -1.43 9.80
C LYS A 93 -16.02 -0.85 10.84
N ASP A 94 -16.89 -1.68 11.41
CA ASP A 94 -17.86 -1.29 12.43
C ASP A 94 -17.19 -0.80 13.72
N LEU A 95 -16.12 -1.46 14.16
CA LEU A 95 -15.32 -1.07 15.32
C LEU A 95 -14.73 0.33 15.10
N PHE A 96 -14.07 0.54 13.97
CA PHE A 96 -13.45 1.83 13.66
C PHE A 96 -14.50 2.94 13.51
N ARG A 97 -15.65 2.66 12.90
CA ARG A 97 -16.76 3.62 12.81
C ARG A 97 -17.28 4.07 14.18
N LYS A 98 -17.28 3.17 15.17
CA LYS A 98 -17.70 3.48 16.56
C LYS A 98 -16.66 4.30 17.32
N VAL A 99 -15.38 4.00 17.14
CA VAL A 99 -14.29 4.57 17.97
C VAL A 99 -13.72 5.88 17.40
N MET A 100 -13.68 6.03 16.07
CA MET A 100 -13.05 7.19 15.41
C MET A 100 -13.64 8.55 15.82
N PRO A 101 -14.97 8.74 15.95
CA PRO A 101 -15.54 10.03 16.38
C PRO A 101 -15.06 10.45 17.76
N THR A 102 -14.96 9.50 18.70
CA THR A 102 -14.46 9.76 20.06
C THR A 102 -12.98 10.13 20.03
N VAL A 103 -12.17 9.44 19.22
CA VAL A 103 -10.74 9.76 19.05
C VAL A 103 -10.56 11.16 18.45
N GLU A 104 -11.37 11.55 17.48
CA GLU A 104 -11.37 12.90 16.91
C GLU A 104 -11.70 13.95 17.96
N LYS A 105 -12.71 13.71 18.82
CA LYS A 105 -13.03 14.61 19.91
C LYS A 105 -11.89 14.75 20.91
N ILE A 106 -11.22 13.65 21.26
CA ILE A 106 -10.04 13.67 22.12
C ILE A 106 -8.92 14.51 21.50
N ARG A 107 -8.68 14.39 20.19
CA ARG A 107 -7.68 15.20 19.48
C ARG A 107 -8.03 16.68 19.52
N GLU A 108 -9.30 17.03 19.30
CA GLU A 108 -9.80 18.40 19.37
C GLU A 108 -9.58 18.99 20.77
N LEU A 109 -10.02 18.29 21.81
CA LEU A 109 -9.87 18.72 23.22
C LEU A 109 -8.39 18.85 23.61
N LYS A 110 -7.53 17.91 23.20
CA LYS A 110 -6.09 18.00 23.42
C LYS A 110 -5.48 19.22 22.71
N GLY A 111 -5.98 19.56 21.52
CA GLY A 111 -5.60 20.77 20.79
C GLY A 111 -6.04 22.05 21.51
N GLN A 112 -7.29 22.11 22.00
CA GLN A 112 -7.79 23.23 22.80
C GLN A 112 -6.95 23.42 24.08
N ALA A 113 -6.68 22.34 24.81
CA ALA A 113 -5.85 22.39 26.01
C ALA A 113 -4.42 22.89 25.73
N LYS A 114 -3.78 22.43 24.64
CA LYS A 114 -2.47 22.94 24.22
C LYS A 114 -2.49 24.43 23.89
N ARG A 115 -3.53 24.93 23.22
CA ARG A 115 -3.70 26.37 22.93
C ARG A 115 -3.95 27.21 24.19
N ALA A 116 -4.67 26.67 25.17
CA ALA A 116 -4.91 27.36 26.44
C ALA A 116 -3.66 27.45 27.33
N LEU A 117 -2.76 26.46 27.25
CA LEU A 117 -1.50 26.43 28.02
C LEU A 117 -0.32 27.09 27.28
N GLY A 118 -0.40 27.19 25.95
CA GLY A 118 0.61 27.84 25.10
C GLY A 118 0.28 29.32 24.87
N LYS A 119 0.95 30.17 25.67
CA LYS A 119 1.39 31.52 25.29
C LYS A 119 2.05 31.47 23.89
N GLU A 120 1.89 32.53 23.11
CA GLU A 120 2.40 32.72 21.72
C GLU A 120 3.74 32.04 21.40
#